data_AF-D5H194-F1
#
_entry.id   AF-D5H194-F1
#
_cell.length_a   1.000
_cell.length_b   1.000
_cell.length_c   1.000
_cell.angle_alpha   90.00
_cell.angle_beta   90.00
_cell.angle_gamma   90.00
#
_symmetry.space_group_name_H-M   'P 1'
#
loop_
_entity.id
_entity.type
_entity.pdbx_description
1 polymer ?
#
loop_
_entity_poly.entity_id
_entity_poly.type
_entity_poly.pdbx_seq_one_letter_code
_entity_poly.pdbx_strand_id
1 'polypeptide(L)'
;MSLDGTKLKKTGNSKNDDSANFYGLDSILLADGKNAVATVKNATLISKATGANGIFATNKGTVNVSNTKIKTTGKANSRGLDATYGGKINANKVKISTKGDHSAAVATDRGGGTVTVKNSKVTTKGTGSPLAYSTGTINFNNVTGTASGSQIAGMEGYNKISLVNSDLMSTNNKISGSDPIKNGVIIYQSTSGDAKTSSSKSADFQAKDSTLKTAITSGAMFYVTNTTGKITLENTKLNFNNSKVDLLNVAGNNSNGWGTKGKNGGHVTLTAKNQTLKGNIVVDSISSANVKLTDDSTYTGKTSIVANKYATSSSKSKTPLTISVGSNSKWIVTGNSTVTNLNLADGGEIVDSQGNKVTIIANGKTVQKGTSSYAVTVKGSFTTN
;
A
#
# COMPACT_ATOMS: atom_id res chain seq x y z
N MET A 1 -20.44 24.88 10.69
CA MET A 1 -20.89 25.38 9.36
C MET A 1 -21.64 24.29 8.62
N SER A 2 -22.69 24.63 7.86
CA SER A 2 -23.38 23.68 6.96
C SER A 2 -23.52 24.29 5.56
N LEU A 3 -23.23 23.50 4.53
CA LEU A 3 -23.39 23.85 3.12
C LEU A 3 -24.28 22.80 2.45
N ASP A 4 -25.35 23.24 1.80
CA ASP A 4 -26.26 22.38 1.02
C ASP A 4 -26.51 23.01 -0.35
N GLY A 5 -26.58 22.20 -1.41
CA GLY A 5 -26.86 22.65 -2.78
C GLY A 5 -25.86 23.66 -3.36
N THR A 6 -24.67 23.80 -2.75
CA THR A 6 -23.76 24.93 -3.01
C THR A 6 -22.69 24.61 -4.05
N LYS A 7 -22.26 25.62 -4.82
CA LYS A 7 -21.11 25.54 -5.73
C LYS A 7 -19.99 26.48 -5.29
N LEU A 8 -18.85 25.92 -4.91
CA LEU A 8 -17.66 26.68 -4.50
C LEU A 8 -16.55 26.58 -5.54
N LYS A 9 -15.87 27.71 -5.80
CA LYS A 9 -14.76 27.80 -6.77
C LYS A 9 -13.53 28.48 -6.14
N LYS A 10 -12.35 27.87 -6.30
CA LYS A 10 -11.05 28.47 -5.93
C LYS A 10 -10.16 28.66 -7.16
N THR A 11 -9.55 29.82 -7.29
CA THR A 11 -8.70 30.20 -8.44
C THR A 11 -7.31 30.70 -8.06
N GLY A 12 -7.13 31.31 -6.89
CA GLY A 12 -5.82 31.76 -6.42
C GLY A 12 -4.95 30.59 -5.95
N ASN A 13 -3.72 30.50 -6.45
CA ASN A 13 -2.73 29.52 -6.00
C ASN A 13 -2.31 29.77 -4.55
N SER A 14 -1.95 28.70 -3.84
CA SER A 14 -1.20 28.85 -2.60
C SER A 14 0.15 29.51 -2.89
N LYS A 15 0.61 30.34 -1.96
CA LYS A 15 1.95 30.94 -1.97
C LYS A 15 2.97 30.10 -1.21
N ASN A 16 2.53 29.06 -0.51
CA ASN A 16 3.37 28.23 0.35
C ASN A 16 2.83 26.78 0.38
N ASP A 17 3.63 25.85 -0.14
CA ASP A 17 3.21 24.45 -0.26
C ASP A 17 2.99 23.79 1.11
N ASP A 18 3.84 24.07 2.11
CA ASP A 18 3.70 23.51 3.46
C ASP A 18 2.41 23.98 4.14
N SER A 19 2.06 25.25 3.96
CA SER A 19 0.82 25.87 4.44
C SER A 19 -0.41 25.17 3.87
N ALA A 20 -0.37 24.86 2.57
CA ALA A 20 -1.43 24.14 1.88
C ALA A 20 -1.49 22.66 2.29
N ASN A 21 -0.34 21.99 2.37
CA ASN A 21 -0.23 20.56 2.62
C ASN A 21 -0.49 20.17 4.08
N PHE A 22 -0.08 21.00 5.04
CA PHE A 22 -0.12 20.63 6.45
C PHE A 22 -1.19 21.36 7.24
N TYR A 23 -1.58 22.57 6.82
CA TYR A 23 -2.54 23.41 7.55
C TYR A 23 -3.80 23.70 6.73
N GLY A 24 -3.86 23.23 5.48
CA GLY A 24 -5.03 23.34 4.62
C GLY A 24 -5.35 24.76 4.18
N LEU A 25 -4.42 25.70 4.34
CA LEU A 25 -4.56 27.06 3.79
C LEU A 25 -4.79 26.96 2.28
N ASP A 26 -5.68 27.83 1.76
CA ASP A 26 -6.14 27.83 0.37
C ASP A 26 -7.01 26.65 -0.10
N SER A 27 -7.39 25.73 0.80
CA SER A 27 -8.41 24.72 0.50
C SER A 27 -9.76 25.37 0.19
N ILE A 28 -10.58 24.74 -0.67
CA ILE A 28 -11.94 25.25 -0.95
C ILE A 28 -12.78 25.25 0.34
N LEU A 29 -12.59 24.25 1.20
CA LEU A 29 -13.15 24.20 2.55
C LEU A 29 -12.10 23.68 3.52
N LEU A 30 -11.92 24.38 4.63
CA LEU A 30 -11.03 24.04 5.73
C LEU A 30 -11.84 23.97 7.04
N ALA A 31 -11.70 22.88 7.79
CA ALA A 31 -12.11 22.80 9.19
C ALA A 31 -10.84 22.70 10.05
N ASP A 32 -10.55 23.76 10.80
CA ASP A 32 -9.37 23.88 11.67
C ASP A 32 -9.80 24.01 13.13
N GLY A 33 -9.39 23.05 13.96
CA GLY A 33 -9.58 23.07 15.41
C GLY A 33 -10.61 22.06 15.91
N LYS A 34 -10.43 21.59 17.15
CA LYS A 34 -11.20 20.49 17.76
C LYS A 34 -12.72 20.70 17.73
N ASN A 35 -13.19 21.95 17.79
CA ASN A 35 -14.61 22.29 17.80
C ASN A 35 -15.14 22.69 16.40
N ALA A 36 -14.26 22.74 15.39
CA ALA A 36 -14.65 23.07 14.03
C ALA A 36 -15.30 21.86 13.36
N VAL A 37 -16.62 21.99 13.10
CA VAL A 37 -17.39 20.99 12.38
C VAL A 37 -18.01 21.63 11.14
N ALA A 38 -17.71 21.06 9.97
CA ALA A 38 -18.34 21.42 8.71
C ALA A 38 -19.17 20.25 8.17
N THR A 39 -20.39 20.54 7.70
CA THR A 39 -21.23 19.58 6.98
C THR A 39 -21.43 20.07 5.55
N VAL A 40 -21.18 19.23 4.56
CA VAL A 40 -21.29 19.55 3.12
C VAL A 40 -22.19 18.53 2.45
N LYS A 41 -23.27 18.97 1.82
CA LYS A 41 -24.25 18.12 1.13
C LYS A 41 -24.57 18.68 -0.25
N ASN A 42 -24.82 17.79 -1.20
CA ASN A 42 -25.32 18.13 -2.54
C ASN A 42 -24.50 19.24 -3.24
N ALA A 43 -23.18 19.28 -3.01
CA ALA A 43 -22.34 20.39 -3.39
C ALA A 43 -21.44 20.09 -4.60
N THR A 44 -20.90 21.14 -5.21
CA THR A 44 -19.85 21.04 -6.22
C THR A 44 -18.69 21.97 -5.87
N LEU A 45 -17.52 21.39 -5.59
CA LEU A 45 -16.30 22.08 -5.21
C LEU A 45 -15.30 21.97 -6.38
N ILE A 46 -14.85 23.12 -6.91
CA ILE A 46 -13.92 23.16 -8.05
C ILE A 46 -12.73 24.07 -7.74
N SER A 47 -11.51 23.55 -7.91
CA SER A 47 -10.29 24.37 -7.87
C SER A 47 -9.42 24.14 -9.11
N LYS A 48 -8.86 25.22 -9.65
CA LYS A 48 -7.76 25.16 -10.64
C LYS A 48 -6.42 25.61 -10.03
N ALA A 49 -6.42 25.99 -8.77
CA ALA A 49 -5.28 26.54 -8.08
C ALA A 49 -4.30 25.43 -7.66
N THR A 50 -3.01 25.65 -7.85
CA THR A 50 -1.93 24.85 -7.25
C THR A 50 -1.94 25.02 -5.73
N GLY A 51 -1.71 23.95 -4.99
CA GLY A 51 -1.74 23.97 -3.52
C GLY A 51 -3.14 24.19 -2.93
N ALA A 52 -4.21 23.89 -3.67
CA ALA A 52 -5.58 24.09 -3.18
C ALA A 52 -6.33 22.76 -3.11
N ASN A 53 -6.47 22.23 -1.90
CA ASN A 53 -7.21 21.01 -1.65
C ASN A 53 -8.73 21.23 -1.78
N GLY A 54 -9.47 20.17 -2.07
CA GLY A 54 -10.93 20.22 -2.13
C GLY A 54 -11.53 20.45 -0.76
N ILE A 55 -11.29 19.52 0.16
CA ILE A 55 -11.72 19.62 1.56
C ILE A 55 -10.54 19.24 2.45
N PHE A 56 -10.31 20.04 3.49
CA PHE A 56 -9.24 19.82 4.45
C PHE A 56 -9.77 19.83 5.88
N ALA A 57 -9.26 18.92 6.71
CA ALA A 57 -9.54 18.89 8.14
C ALA A 57 -8.24 18.84 8.94
N THR A 58 -8.05 19.76 9.88
CA THR A 58 -6.81 19.85 10.66
C THR A 58 -7.05 20.19 12.12
N ASN A 59 -6.04 19.98 12.96
CA ASN A 59 -6.06 20.24 14.40
C ASN A 59 -7.32 19.67 15.09
N LYS A 60 -7.67 18.41 14.76
CA LYS A 60 -8.88 17.70 15.22
C LYS A 60 -10.22 18.26 14.70
N GLY A 61 -10.22 19.12 13.70
CA GLY A 61 -11.41 19.54 12.96
C GLY A 61 -12.10 18.37 12.27
N THR A 62 -13.40 18.49 12.05
CA THR A 62 -14.23 17.44 11.45
C THR A 62 -15.01 17.96 10.24
N VAL A 63 -14.94 17.23 9.12
CA VAL A 63 -15.80 17.46 7.96
C VAL A 63 -16.65 16.23 7.65
N ASN A 64 -17.96 16.43 7.56
CA ASN A 64 -18.91 15.43 7.07
C ASN A 64 -19.37 15.84 5.68
N VAL A 65 -19.05 15.06 4.65
CA VAL A 65 -19.38 15.37 3.26
C VAL A 65 -20.20 14.26 2.61
N SER A 66 -21.28 14.63 1.92
CA SER A 66 -22.07 13.66 1.18
C SER A 66 -22.64 14.19 -0.13
N ASN A 67 -22.92 13.29 -1.08
CA ASN A 67 -23.53 13.61 -2.38
C ASN A 67 -22.83 14.79 -3.09
N THR A 68 -21.51 14.82 -3.05
CA THR A 68 -20.73 16.02 -3.42
C THR A 68 -19.69 15.68 -4.48
N LYS A 69 -19.54 16.57 -5.47
CA LYS A 69 -18.50 16.47 -6.51
C LYS A 69 -17.33 17.38 -6.16
N ILE A 70 -16.13 16.82 -6.11
CA ILE A 70 -14.89 17.55 -5.82
C ILE A 70 -13.98 17.42 -7.04
N LYS A 71 -13.54 18.55 -7.59
CA LYS A 71 -12.61 18.59 -8.72
C LYS A 71 -11.49 19.58 -8.47
N THR A 72 -10.26 19.09 -8.32
CA THR A 72 -9.06 19.91 -8.20
C THR A 72 -8.16 19.67 -9.41
N THR A 73 -7.64 20.74 -10.01
CA THR A 73 -6.78 20.64 -11.20
C THR A 73 -5.59 21.59 -11.16
N GLY A 74 -5.12 21.94 -9.97
CA GLY A 74 -3.85 22.65 -9.81
C GLY A 74 -2.68 21.83 -10.36
N LYS A 75 -1.52 22.46 -10.56
CA LYS A 75 -0.35 21.75 -11.13
C LYS A 75 0.26 20.76 -10.14
N ALA A 76 0.19 21.06 -8.85
CA ALA A 76 0.65 20.19 -7.78
C ALA A 76 -0.13 20.42 -6.47
N ASN A 77 0.02 19.52 -5.50
CA ASN A 77 -0.42 19.70 -4.10
C ASN A 77 -1.91 20.05 -3.96
N SER A 78 -2.76 19.51 -4.84
CA SER A 78 -4.18 19.87 -4.94
C SER A 78 -5.05 18.65 -4.71
N ARG A 79 -5.03 18.10 -3.49
CA ARG A 79 -5.70 16.85 -3.13
C ARG A 79 -7.22 17.00 -3.11
N GLY A 80 -7.93 15.89 -3.20
CA GLY A 80 -9.39 15.88 -3.10
C GLY A 80 -9.86 16.09 -1.66
N LEU A 81 -9.51 15.14 -0.80
CA LEU A 81 -9.69 15.19 0.65
C LEU A 81 -8.33 15.06 1.32
N ASP A 82 -8.08 15.85 2.35
CA ASP A 82 -6.85 15.75 3.12
C ASP A 82 -7.08 16.02 4.61
N ALA A 83 -6.42 15.27 5.47
CA ALA A 83 -6.52 15.42 6.91
C ALA A 83 -5.16 15.31 7.60
N THR A 84 -4.89 16.27 8.48
CA THR A 84 -3.63 16.41 9.23
C THR A 84 -3.90 16.65 10.70
N TYR A 85 -2.88 16.49 11.55
CA TYR A 85 -2.94 16.81 12.99
C TYR A 85 -4.20 16.28 13.71
N GLY A 86 -4.60 15.05 13.37
CA GLY A 86 -5.77 14.39 13.97
C GLY A 86 -7.13 14.85 13.43
N GLY A 87 -7.16 15.60 12.33
CA GLY A 87 -8.38 15.96 11.62
C GLY A 87 -9.15 14.73 11.11
N LYS A 88 -10.47 14.88 10.94
CA LYS A 88 -11.38 13.80 10.55
C LYS A 88 -12.26 14.20 9.38
N ILE A 89 -12.29 13.37 8.34
CA ILE A 89 -13.22 13.53 7.21
C ILE A 89 -14.06 12.26 7.06
N ASN A 90 -15.39 12.41 7.09
CA ASN A 90 -16.34 11.35 6.80
C ASN A 90 -17.04 11.68 5.47
N ALA A 91 -16.72 10.92 4.42
CA ALA A 91 -17.25 11.12 3.08
C ALA A 91 -18.16 9.95 2.66
N ASN A 92 -19.32 10.26 2.07
CA ASN A 92 -20.25 9.26 1.54
C ASN A 92 -20.85 9.71 0.21
N LYS A 93 -20.92 8.84 -0.80
CA LYS A 93 -21.48 9.20 -2.12
C LYS A 93 -20.78 10.42 -2.73
N VAL A 94 -19.45 10.49 -2.64
CA VAL A 94 -18.66 11.58 -3.23
C VAL A 94 -18.02 11.16 -4.55
N LYS A 95 -17.84 12.13 -5.46
CA LYS A 95 -17.10 11.95 -6.72
C LYS A 95 -15.90 12.88 -6.73
N ILE A 96 -14.71 12.31 -6.60
CA ILE A 96 -13.44 13.07 -6.53
C ILE A 96 -12.67 12.90 -7.84
N SER A 97 -12.19 14.01 -8.38
CA SER A 97 -11.28 14.02 -9.53
C SER A 97 -10.17 15.03 -9.30
N THR A 98 -8.95 14.54 -9.14
CA THR A 98 -7.76 15.37 -8.97
C THR A 98 -6.88 15.31 -10.21
N LYS A 99 -6.15 16.39 -10.45
CA LYS A 99 -5.03 16.44 -11.40
C LYS A 99 -3.85 17.16 -10.77
N GLY A 100 -2.69 17.03 -11.41
CA GLY A 100 -1.44 17.63 -10.95
C GLY A 100 -0.66 16.65 -10.09
N ASP A 101 0.61 16.94 -9.88
CA ASP A 101 1.51 16.07 -9.12
C ASP A 101 1.19 16.16 -7.62
N HIS A 102 1.52 15.13 -6.85
CA HIS A 102 1.29 15.10 -5.39
C HIS A 102 -0.15 15.45 -4.99
N SER A 103 -1.13 15.05 -5.80
CA SER A 103 -2.54 15.42 -5.69
C SER A 103 -3.40 14.17 -5.57
N ALA A 104 -3.21 13.41 -4.49
CA ALA A 104 -4.00 12.22 -4.21
C ALA A 104 -5.50 12.54 -4.11
N ALA A 105 -6.35 11.57 -4.44
CA ALA A 105 -7.80 11.75 -4.26
C ALA A 105 -8.15 11.87 -2.77
N VAL A 106 -7.51 11.03 -1.96
CA VAL A 106 -7.63 11.04 -0.51
C VAL A 106 -6.23 10.95 0.08
N ALA A 107 -5.92 11.88 0.96
CA ALA A 107 -4.66 11.92 1.68
C ALA A 107 -4.89 12.01 3.19
N THR A 108 -3.85 11.63 3.92
CA THR A 108 -3.61 12.09 5.28
C THR A 108 -2.14 12.48 5.36
N ASP A 109 -1.87 13.63 5.95
CA ASP A 109 -0.54 14.22 6.04
C ASP A 109 -0.14 14.46 7.53
N ARG A 110 0.95 15.19 7.74
CA ARG A 110 1.65 15.36 9.02
C ARG A 110 0.76 15.37 10.26
N GLY A 111 1.17 14.63 11.28
CA GLY A 111 0.40 14.49 12.53
C GLY A 111 -0.77 13.50 12.44
N GLY A 112 -0.93 12.83 11.30
CA GLY A 112 -1.95 11.84 11.04
C GLY A 112 -3.34 12.46 10.92
N GLY A 113 -4.37 11.63 11.00
CA GLY A 113 -5.74 12.04 10.73
C GLY A 113 -6.54 10.82 10.33
N THR A 114 -7.83 11.01 10.07
CA THR A 114 -8.69 9.91 9.62
C THR A 114 -9.61 10.36 8.51
N VAL A 115 -9.50 9.73 7.34
CA VAL A 115 -10.44 9.91 6.25
C VAL A 115 -11.18 8.60 5.98
N THR A 116 -12.50 8.62 6.11
CA THR A 116 -13.36 7.48 5.79
C THR A 116 -14.22 7.82 4.58
N VAL A 117 -14.15 7.01 3.53
CA VAL A 117 -14.86 7.23 2.26
C VAL A 117 -15.76 6.02 1.95
N LYS A 118 -17.05 6.28 1.76
CA LYS A 118 -18.06 5.24 1.50
C LYS A 118 -18.80 5.48 0.19
N ASN A 119 -19.14 4.42 -0.54
CA ASN A 119 -20.04 4.46 -1.72
C ASN A 119 -19.63 5.51 -2.77
N SER A 120 -18.34 5.61 -3.08
CA SER A 120 -17.77 6.78 -3.77
C SER A 120 -16.95 6.41 -4.99
N LYS A 121 -16.66 7.42 -5.82
CA LYS A 121 -15.78 7.28 -6.99
C LYS A 121 -14.62 8.26 -6.94
N VAL A 122 -13.39 7.78 -7.08
CA VAL A 122 -12.18 8.59 -7.00
C VAL A 122 -11.30 8.44 -8.25
N THR A 123 -10.76 9.53 -8.77
CA THR A 123 -9.87 9.52 -9.94
C THR A 123 -8.73 10.51 -9.76
N THR A 124 -7.52 10.12 -10.15
CA THR A 124 -6.34 10.98 -10.05
C THR A 124 -5.54 10.97 -11.35
N LYS A 125 -4.91 12.12 -11.66
CA LYS A 125 -3.99 12.27 -12.79
C LYS A 125 -2.77 13.11 -12.39
N GLY A 126 -1.64 12.48 -12.19
CA GLY A 126 -0.39 13.15 -11.86
C GLY A 126 0.59 12.16 -11.25
N THR A 127 1.88 12.48 -11.29
CA THR A 127 2.88 11.67 -10.62
C THR A 127 2.77 11.87 -9.10
N GLY A 128 3.08 10.84 -8.30
CA GLY A 128 2.94 10.92 -6.84
C GLY A 128 1.51 11.16 -6.35
N SER A 129 0.50 10.83 -7.16
CA SER A 129 -0.92 11.11 -6.89
C SER A 129 -1.75 9.83 -6.81
N PRO A 130 -1.52 8.96 -5.81
CA PRO A 130 -2.27 7.71 -5.70
C PRO A 130 -3.74 7.97 -5.35
N LEU A 131 -4.57 6.93 -5.40
CA LEU A 131 -5.96 7.06 -4.94
C LEU A 131 -6.03 7.32 -3.43
N ALA A 132 -5.16 6.64 -2.66
CA ALA A 132 -4.99 6.83 -1.23
C ALA A 132 -3.51 7.06 -0.88
N TYR A 133 -3.19 8.16 -0.22
CA TYR A 133 -1.87 8.45 0.33
C TYR A 133 -1.95 8.63 1.85
N SER A 134 -1.25 7.79 2.62
CA SER A 134 -1.46 7.72 4.06
C SER A 134 -0.22 8.02 4.89
N THR A 135 -0.28 9.10 5.66
CA THR A 135 0.51 9.30 6.89
C THR A 135 -0.36 9.32 8.17
N GLY A 136 -1.61 8.88 8.05
CA GLY A 136 -2.59 8.69 9.12
C GLY A 136 -3.45 7.43 8.91
N THR A 137 -4.77 7.57 8.84
CA THR A 137 -5.70 6.46 8.59
C THR A 137 -6.64 6.77 7.43
N ILE A 138 -6.71 5.89 6.44
CA ILE A 138 -7.67 5.96 5.34
C ILE A 138 -8.50 4.68 5.29
N ASN A 139 -9.82 4.81 5.27
CA ASN A 139 -10.76 3.70 5.15
C ASN A 139 -11.64 3.89 3.91
N PHE A 140 -11.55 2.97 2.95
CA PHE A 140 -12.44 2.90 1.80
C PHE A 140 -13.43 1.75 1.99
N ASN A 141 -14.72 2.03 1.78
CA ASN A 141 -15.76 1.01 1.76
C ASN A 141 -16.68 1.25 0.57
N ASN A 142 -16.77 0.29 -0.35
CA ASN A 142 -17.54 0.44 -1.58
C ASN A 142 -17.05 1.65 -2.41
N VAL A 143 -15.75 1.67 -2.71
CA VAL A 143 -15.12 2.74 -3.51
C VAL A 143 -14.64 2.16 -4.84
N THR A 144 -14.95 2.86 -5.93
CA THR A 144 -14.37 2.59 -7.25
C THR A 144 -13.34 3.67 -7.59
N GLY A 145 -12.22 3.32 -8.21
CA GLY A 145 -11.25 4.34 -8.56
C GLY A 145 -10.20 4.00 -9.61
N THR A 146 -9.65 5.05 -10.20
CA THR A 146 -8.58 4.94 -11.20
C THR A 146 -7.52 6.02 -11.01
N ALA A 147 -6.28 5.60 -10.76
CA ALA A 147 -5.08 6.45 -10.85
C ALA A 147 -4.41 6.24 -12.21
N SER A 148 -4.16 7.32 -12.96
CA SER A 148 -3.51 7.21 -14.27
C SER A 148 -2.06 7.67 -14.32
N GLY A 149 -1.57 8.33 -13.27
CA GLY A 149 -0.16 8.77 -13.15
C GLY A 149 0.58 8.20 -11.95
N SER A 150 -0.07 7.35 -11.16
CA SER A 150 0.44 6.89 -9.88
C SER A 150 -0.08 5.49 -9.51
N GLN A 151 0.41 4.94 -8.40
CA GLN A 151 -0.01 3.68 -7.80
C GLN A 151 -1.44 3.75 -7.23
N ILE A 152 -1.98 2.62 -6.79
CA ILE A 152 -3.29 2.56 -6.13
C ILE A 152 -3.20 3.25 -4.76
N ALA A 153 -2.18 2.88 -3.98
CA ALA A 153 -2.00 3.38 -2.63
C ALA A 153 -0.52 3.55 -2.28
N GLY A 154 -0.22 4.59 -1.49
CA GLY A 154 1.06 4.78 -0.82
C GLY A 154 0.86 5.01 0.67
N MET A 155 1.70 4.39 1.50
CA MET A 155 1.63 4.51 2.95
C MET A 155 3.02 4.72 3.53
N GLU A 156 3.16 5.76 4.34
CA GLU A 156 4.40 6.06 5.05
C GLU A 156 4.28 5.72 6.54
N GLY A 157 5.38 5.28 7.17
CA GLY A 157 5.45 5.06 8.62
C GLY A 157 4.48 4.00 9.13
N TYR A 158 4.07 4.08 10.41
CA TYR A 158 3.17 3.10 11.04
C TYR A 158 1.68 3.40 10.84
N ASN A 159 1.29 3.76 9.63
CA ASN A 159 -0.06 4.24 9.31
C ASN A 159 -0.98 3.15 8.77
N LYS A 160 -2.23 3.49 8.46
CA LYS A 160 -3.26 2.51 8.11
C LYS A 160 -4.05 2.86 6.85
N ILE A 161 -4.19 1.86 5.97
CA ILE A 161 -5.12 1.88 4.84
C ILE A 161 -5.96 0.61 4.93
N SER A 162 -7.29 0.77 4.95
CA SER A 162 -8.23 -0.35 4.89
C SER A 162 -9.14 -0.19 3.69
N LEU A 163 -9.19 -1.21 2.83
CA LEU A 163 -9.98 -1.26 1.61
C LEU A 163 -10.99 -2.40 1.74
N VAL A 164 -12.28 -2.06 1.70
CA VAL A 164 -13.37 -3.05 1.81
C VAL A 164 -14.33 -2.86 0.65
N ASN A 165 -14.77 -3.95 0.01
CA ASN A 165 -15.74 -3.91 -1.09
C ASN A 165 -15.35 -2.94 -2.22
N SER A 166 -14.07 -2.77 -2.53
CA SER A 166 -13.59 -1.69 -3.40
C SER A 166 -12.95 -2.21 -4.68
N ASP A 167 -13.14 -1.50 -5.80
CA ASP A 167 -12.53 -1.81 -7.11
C ASP A 167 -11.61 -0.67 -7.54
N LEU A 168 -10.30 -0.87 -7.37
CA LEU A 168 -9.30 0.16 -7.54
C LEU A 168 -8.26 -0.26 -8.57
N MET A 169 -7.96 0.66 -9.49
CA MET A 169 -7.02 0.42 -10.57
C MET A 169 -5.95 1.52 -10.67
N SER A 170 -4.72 1.12 -10.94
CA SER A 170 -3.70 1.97 -11.55
C SER A 170 -3.50 1.59 -13.01
N THR A 171 -3.58 2.58 -13.91
CA THR A 171 -3.20 2.41 -15.33
C THR A 171 -1.79 2.90 -15.61
N ASN A 172 -1.05 3.32 -14.58
CA ASN A 172 0.30 3.83 -14.73
C ASN A 172 1.29 2.67 -14.99
N ASN A 173 2.23 2.86 -15.92
CA ASN A 173 3.35 1.93 -16.16
C ASN A 173 4.72 2.64 -16.05
N LYS A 174 4.80 3.72 -15.28
CA LYS A 174 6.02 4.46 -14.97
C LYS A 174 6.28 4.45 -13.46
N ILE A 175 7.50 4.81 -13.06
CA ILE A 175 7.76 5.17 -11.67
C ILE A 175 6.93 6.41 -11.33
N SER A 176 6.31 6.41 -10.16
CA SER A 176 5.46 7.50 -9.68
C SER A 176 6.15 8.23 -8.55
N GLY A 177 6.07 9.56 -8.56
CA GLY A 177 6.75 10.44 -7.63
C GLY A 177 8.22 10.06 -7.46
N SER A 178 8.59 9.86 -6.21
CA SER A 178 9.93 9.47 -5.78
C SER A 178 10.06 7.96 -5.51
N ASP A 179 9.18 7.13 -6.06
CA ASP A 179 9.25 5.68 -5.81
C ASP A 179 10.54 5.07 -6.40
N PRO A 180 11.20 4.11 -5.72
CA PRO A 180 12.39 3.44 -6.25
C PRO A 180 12.09 2.53 -7.44
N ILE A 181 10.88 1.97 -7.50
CA ILE A 181 10.43 1.03 -8.53
C ILE A 181 8.97 1.30 -8.90
N LYS A 182 8.54 0.77 -10.05
CA LYS A 182 7.11 0.68 -10.37
C LYS A 182 6.41 -0.21 -9.34
N ASN A 183 5.28 0.23 -8.82
CA ASN A 183 4.53 -0.52 -7.82
C ASN A 183 3.02 -0.30 -7.92
N GLY A 184 2.24 -1.29 -7.46
CA GLY A 184 0.79 -1.17 -7.30
C GLY A 184 0.39 -0.54 -5.96
N VAL A 185 1.11 -0.91 -4.91
CA VAL A 185 1.04 -0.39 -3.55
C VAL A 185 2.46 -0.28 -2.99
N ILE A 186 2.77 0.85 -2.35
CA ILE A 186 4.04 1.05 -1.64
C ILE A 186 3.81 1.28 -0.15
N ILE A 187 4.60 0.59 0.68
CA ILE A 187 4.67 0.79 2.13
C ILE A 187 6.11 1.17 2.45
N TYR A 188 6.33 2.39 2.91
CA TYR A 188 7.68 2.92 3.05
C TYR A 188 7.84 3.89 4.21
N GLN A 189 9.04 4.43 4.35
CA GLN A 189 9.30 5.60 5.18
C GLN A 189 10.28 6.49 4.43
N SER A 190 9.90 7.76 4.22
CA SER A 190 10.81 8.78 3.69
C SER A 190 11.60 9.48 4.79
N THR A 191 12.46 10.42 4.41
CA THR A 191 13.19 11.33 5.31
C THR A 191 12.46 12.66 5.55
N SER A 192 11.20 12.82 5.10
CA SER A 192 10.47 14.08 5.25
C SER A 192 10.12 14.42 6.70
N GLY A 193 9.97 13.40 7.56
CA GLY A 193 9.51 13.56 8.93
C GLY A 193 7.99 13.71 9.08
N ASP A 194 7.22 13.59 7.99
CA ASP A 194 5.76 13.78 8.02
C ASP A 194 5.02 12.62 8.68
N ALA A 195 5.50 11.39 8.42
CA ALA A 195 5.00 10.19 9.06
C ALA A 195 5.83 9.85 10.30
N LYS A 196 5.15 9.46 11.37
CA LYS A 196 5.82 8.96 12.58
C LYS A 196 6.42 7.58 12.33
N THR A 197 7.58 7.33 12.92
CA THR A 197 8.29 6.03 12.90
C THR A 197 8.42 5.45 14.31
N SER A 198 8.45 4.13 14.41
CA SER A 198 8.68 3.43 15.67
C SER A 198 9.12 2.00 15.36
N SER A 199 10.13 1.50 16.07
CA SER A 199 10.58 0.11 15.95
C SER A 199 9.56 -0.90 16.47
N SER A 200 8.59 -0.49 17.29
CA SER A 200 7.57 -1.36 17.88
C SER A 200 6.20 -1.25 17.20
N LYS A 201 6.06 -0.38 16.20
CA LYS A 201 4.82 -0.22 15.43
C LYS A 201 5.05 -0.58 13.98
N SER A 202 3.96 -0.81 13.25
CA SER A 202 4.02 -1.21 11.85
C SER A 202 2.92 -0.53 11.06
N ALA A 203 3.19 -0.25 9.79
CA ALA A 203 2.14 0.03 8.81
C ALA A 203 1.12 -1.10 8.78
N ASP A 204 -0.14 -0.79 8.48
CA ASP A 204 -1.24 -1.73 8.40
C ASP A 204 -2.06 -1.51 7.12
N PHE A 205 -1.72 -2.24 6.07
CA PHE A 205 -2.48 -2.29 4.83
C PHE A 205 -3.42 -3.49 4.85
N GLN A 206 -4.71 -3.24 4.62
CA GLN A 206 -5.74 -4.29 4.57
C GLN A 206 -6.59 -4.15 3.32
N ALA A 207 -6.85 -5.27 2.66
CA ALA A 207 -7.88 -5.36 1.62
C ALA A 207 -8.77 -6.58 1.85
N LYS A 208 -10.09 -6.34 1.83
CA LYS A 208 -11.12 -7.37 1.99
C LYS A 208 -12.19 -7.22 0.92
N ASP A 209 -12.62 -8.33 0.33
CA ASP A 209 -13.71 -8.38 -0.66
C ASP A 209 -13.54 -7.36 -1.79
N SER A 210 -12.30 -7.15 -2.23
CA SER A 210 -11.90 -6.03 -3.10
C SER A 210 -11.21 -6.51 -4.37
N THR A 211 -11.11 -5.65 -5.38
CA THR A 211 -10.28 -5.85 -6.57
C THR A 211 -9.22 -4.75 -6.65
N LEU A 212 -7.96 -5.15 -6.76
CA LEU A 212 -6.82 -4.25 -6.97
C LEU A 212 -6.15 -4.59 -8.29
N LYS A 213 -6.13 -3.63 -9.23
CA LYS A 213 -5.56 -3.82 -10.57
C LYS A 213 -4.41 -2.87 -10.84
N THR A 214 -3.31 -3.37 -11.39
CA THR A 214 -2.22 -2.51 -11.86
C THR A 214 -1.79 -2.89 -13.27
N ALA A 215 -1.51 -1.88 -14.10
CA ALA A 215 -1.05 -2.02 -15.47
C ALA A 215 0.48 -2.00 -15.62
N ILE A 216 1.23 -1.97 -14.51
CA ILE A 216 2.70 -2.04 -14.55
C ILE A 216 3.16 -3.34 -15.22
N THR A 217 4.26 -3.25 -15.97
CA THR A 217 4.85 -4.39 -16.70
C THR A 217 6.18 -4.86 -16.12
N SER A 218 6.59 -4.30 -14.97
CA SER A 218 7.73 -4.68 -14.16
C SER A 218 7.55 -4.10 -12.74
N GLY A 219 8.41 -4.47 -11.80
CA GLY A 219 8.31 -4.04 -10.41
C GLY A 219 7.45 -4.99 -9.59
N ALA A 220 6.67 -4.48 -8.64
CA ALA A 220 5.91 -5.33 -7.72
C ALA A 220 4.47 -4.84 -7.48
N MET A 221 3.54 -5.75 -7.24
CA MET A 221 2.21 -5.38 -6.74
C MET A 221 2.31 -4.71 -5.37
N PHE A 222 3.07 -5.32 -4.45
CA PHE A 222 3.42 -4.73 -3.15
C PHE A 222 4.93 -4.50 -3.07
N TYR A 223 5.34 -3.26 -2.83
CA TYR A 223 6.72 -2.90 -2.54
C TYR A 223 6.86 -2.38 -1.11
N VAL A 224 7.80 -2.94 -0.35
CA VAL A 224 8.06 -2.54 1.04
C VAL A 224 9.53 -2.19 1.20
N THR A 225 9.82 -0.99 1.72
CA THR A 225 11.19 -0.50 1.90
C THR A 225 11.30 0.43 3.11
N ASN A 226 12.44 0.44 3.79
CA ASN A 226 12.76 1.37 4.89
C ASN A 226 11.71 1.45 6.03
N THR A 227 10.89 0.42 6.24
CA THR A 227 9.84 0.44 7.27
C THR A 227 9.41 -0.97 7.67
N THR A 228 8.65 -1.05 8.75
CA THR A 228 7.96 -2.28 9.16
C THR A 228 6.48 -2.19 8.82
N GLY A 229 5.89 -3.23 8.24
CA GLY A 229 4.50 -3.24 7.80
C GLY A 229 3.78 -4.58 7.97
N LYS A 230 2.46 -4.52 7.81
CA LYS A 230 1.54 -5.65 7.75
C LYS A 230 0.69 -5.49 6.50
N ILE A 231 0.52 -6.58 5.76
CA ILE A 231 -0.37 -6.68 4.61
C ILE A 231 -1.35 -7.80 4.93
N THR A 232 -2.64 -7.48 5.06
CA THR A 232 -3.70 -8.48 5.25
C THR A 232 -4.60 -8.48 4.03
N LEU A 233 -4.73 -9.63 3.38
CA LEU A 233 -5.57 -9.82 2.21
C LEU A 233 -6.60 -10.92 2.49
N GLU A 234 -7.87 -10.59 2.30
CA GLU A 234 -8.98 -11.52 2.44
C GLU A 234 -9.90 -11.42 1.23
N ASN A 235 -10.17 -12.53 0.54
CA ASN A 235 -11.04 -12.57 -0.64
C ASN A 235 -10.84 -11.39 -1.62
N THR A 236 -9.58 -11.04 -1.89
CA THR A 236 -9.22 -9.86 -2.68
C THR A 236 -8.61 -10.27 -4.03
N LYS A 237 -9.20 -9.84 -5.13
CA LYS A 237 -8.69 -10.11 -6.47
C LYS A 237 -7.53 -9.17 -6.82
N LEU A 238 -6.32 -9.71 -6.93
CA LEU A 238 -5.17 -8.98 -7.46
C LEU A 238 -5.05 -9.22 -8.97
N ASN A 239 -5.12 -8.16 -9.77
CA ASN A 239 -5.04 -8.24 -11.23
C ASN A 239 -3.80 -7.50 -11.75
N PHE A 240 -2.77 -8.25 -12.08
CA PHE A 240 -1.53 -7.77 -12.67
C PHE A 240 -0.86 -8.87 -13.48
N ASN A 241 0.11 -8.49 -14.32
CA ASN A 241 0.89 -9.47 -15.08
C ASN A 241 1.93 -10.16 -14.18
N ASN A 242 1.50 -11.21 -13.47
CA ASN A 242 2.31 -11.96 -12.52
C ASN A 242 3.52 -12.72 -13.12
N SER A 243 3.65 -12.76 -14.45
CA SER A 243 4.85 -13.28 -15.12
C SER A 243 5.99 -12.25 -15.20
N LYS A 244 5.69 -10.95 -15.06
CA LYS A 244 6.65 -9.84 -15.18
C LYS A 244 6.74 -8.95 -13.94
N VAL A 245 5.73 -9.03 -13.07
CA VAL A 245 5.58 -8.19 -11.88
C VAL A 245 5.55 -9.13 -10.69
N ASP A 246 6.39 -8.84 -9.70
CA ASP A 246 6.43 -9.61 -8.46
C ASP A 246 5.14 -9.38 -7.67
N LEU A 247 4.68 -10.40 -6.96
CA LEU A 247 3.62 -10.23 -5.97
C LEU A 247 4.11 -9.31 -4.84
N LEU A 248 5.30 -9.62 -4.29
CA LEU A 248 5.88 -8.92 -3.15
C LEU A 248 7.38 -8.72 -3.39
N ASN A 249 7.83 -7.49 -3.27
CA ASN A 249 9.24 -7.13 -3.22
C ASN A 249 9.53 -6.39 -1.92
N VAL A 250 10.42 -6.96 -1.10
CA VAL A 250 10.84 -6.37 0.18
C VAL A 250 12.35 -6.14 0.10
N ALA A 251 12.75 -4.88 -0.05
CA ALA A 251 14.14 -4.55 -0.30
C ALA A 251 14.51 -3.17 0.22
N GLY A 252 15.79 -3.00 0.56
CA GLY A 252 16.37 -1.67 0.68
C GLY A 252 16.40 -0.96 -0.67
N ASN A 253 16.56 0.35 -0.61
CA ASN A 253 16.62 1.21 -1.79
C ASN A 253 17.89 2.08 -1.77
N ASN A 254 18.17 2.73 -2.90
CA ASN A 254 19.24 3.73 -3.03
C ASN A 254 18.70 5.00 -3.71
N SER A 255 17.43 5.32 -3.47
CA SER A 255 16.74 6.41 -4.15
C SER A 255 16.28 7.43 -3.12
N ASN A 256 16.35 8.71 -3.50
CA ASN A 256 15.73 9.83 -2.77
C ASN A 256 16.13 9.95 -1.28
N GLY A 257 17.26 9.37 -0.89
CA GLY A 257 17.77 9.41 0.47
C GLY A 257 16.89 8.71 1.51
N TRP A 258 16.02 7.77 1.13
CA TRP A 258 15.13 7.08 2.05
C TRP A 258 15.90 6.08 2.94
N GLY A 259 16.46 6.61 4.03
CA GLY A 259 17.25 5.88 5.01
C GLY A 259 18.70 5.64 4.57
N THR A 260 19.47 4.94 5.41
CA THR A 260 20.87 4.60 5.11
C THR A 260 20.92 3.41 4.18
N LYS A 261 21.50 3.60 2.99
CA LYS A 261 21.75 2.54 2.00
C LYS A 261 22.42 1.32 2.64
N GLY A 262 21.86 0.14 2.42
CA GLY A 262 22.35 -1.10 3.04
C GLY A 262 21.81 -1.36 4.44
N LYS A 263 21.04 -0.44 5.03
CA LYS A 263 20.38 -0.59 6.35
C LYS A 263 18.90 -0.18 6.33
N ASN A 264 18.38 0.18 5.17
CA ASN A 264 17.02 0.67 4.93
C ASN A 264 16.10 -0.43 4.38
N GLY A 265 16.26 -1.67 4.84
CA GLY A 265 15.43 -2.80 4.42
C GLY A 265 13.96 -2.61 4.78
N GLY A 266 13.09 -3.35 4.09
CA GLY A 266 11.69 -3.49 4.48
C GLY A 266 11.49 -4.69 5.40
N HIS A 267 10.53 -4.62 6.31
CA HIS A 267 10.16 -5.73 7.19
C HIS A 267 8.64 -5.92 7.18
N VAL A 268 8.13 -7.03 6.66
CA VAL A 268 6.68 -7.17 6.47
C VAL A 268 6.14 -8.51 6.94
N THR A 269 4.94 -8.50 7.51
CA THR A 269 4.11 -9.71 7.60
C THR A 269 3.00 -9.64 6.56
N LEU A 270 2.96 -10.58 5.63
CA LEU A 270 1.85 -10.77 4.70
C LEU A 270 0.96 -11.91 5.19
N THR A 271 -0.30 -11.64 5.48
CA THR A 271 -1.30 -12.63 5.88
C THR A 271 -2.37 -12.76 4.81
N ALA A 272 -2.46 -13.94 4.23
CA ALA A 272 -3.47 -14.31 3.24
C ALA A 272 -4.53 -15.16 3.93
N LYS A 273 -5.81 -14.75 3.85
CA LYS A 273 -6.96 -15.44 4.45
C LYS A 273 -8.02 -15.69 3.38
N ASN A 274 -8.42 -16.92 3.10
CA ASN A 274 -9.34 -17.23 1.99
C ASN A 274 -8.93 -16.47 0.72
N GLN A 275 -7.66 -16.62 0.37
CA GLN A 275 -6.99 -15.71 -0.55
C GLN A 275 -6.20 -16.49 -1.59
N THR A 276 -6.40 -16.14 -2.85
CA THR A 276 -5.56 -16.60 -3.97
C THR A 276 -4.52 -15.54 -4.30
N LEU A 277 -3.24 -15.89 -4.22
CA LEU A 277 -2.10 -15.04 -4.54
C LEU A 277 -1.33 -15.63 -5.73
N LYS A 278 -0.89 -14.77 -6.66
CA LYS A 278 -0.07 -15.18 -7.82
C LYS A 278 1.08 -14.21 -8.03
N GLY A 279 2.25 -14.71 -8.41
CA GLY A 279 3.44 -13.91 -8.72
C GLY A 279 4.59 -14.18 -7.76
N ASN A 280 5.81 -13.74 -8.09
CA ASN A 280 6.98 -14.09 -7.29
C ASN A 280 7.08 -13.27 -6.00
N ILE A 281 7.79 -13.81 -5.01
CA ILE A 281 8.17 -13.08 -3.79
C ILE A 281 9.70 -12.95 -3.77
N VAL A 282 10.18 -11.71 -3.71
CA VAL A 282 11.60 -11.38 -3.67
C VAL A 282 11.89 -10.60 -2.40
N VAL A 283 12.87 -11.08 -1.63
CA VAL A 283 13.34 -10.38 -0.41
C VAL A 283 14.85 -10.23 -0.47
N ASP A 284 15.35 -9.02 -0.23
CA ASP A 284 16.80 -8.82 -0.18
C ASP A 284 17.41 -9.23 1.18
N SER A 285 18.73 -9.31 1.23
CA SER A 285 19.45 -9.82 2.40
C SER A 285 19.41 -8.91 3.63
N ILE A 286 18.91 -7.67 3.53
CA ILE A 286 18.77 -6.74 4.67
C ILE A 286 17.31 -6.56 5.10
N SER A 287 16.38 -7.19 4.37
CA SER A 287 14.94 -7.11 4.59
C SER A 287 14.40 -8.38 5.22
N SER A 288 13.13 -8.39 5.61
CA SER A 288 12.44 -9.60 6.05
C SER A 288 10.97 -9.65 5.62
N ALA A 289 10.51 -10.85 5.24
CA ALA A 289 9.10 -11.13 5.02
C ALA A 289 8.66 -12.38 5.79
N ASN A 290 7.54 -12.27 6.49
CA ASN A 290 6.82 -13.39 7.08
C ASN A 290 5.48 -13.56 6.36
N VAL A 291 5.39 -14.57 5.50
CA VAL A 291 4.21 -14.84 4.67
C VAL A 291 3.42 -15.98 5.29
N LYS A 292 2.15 -15.74 5.58
CA LYS A 292 1.24 -16.69 6.23
C LYS A 292 0.05 -16.96 5.31
N LEU A 293 -0.14 -18.22 4.95
CA LEU A 293 -1.31 -18.70 4.22
C LEU A 293 -2.23 -19.38 5.23
N THR A 294 -3.42 -18.82 5.44
CA THR A 294 -4.44 -19.34 6.37
C THR A 294 -5.79 -19.42 5.69
N ASP A 295 -6.72 -20.16 6.28
CA ASP A 295 -8.13 -20.15 5.92
C ASP A 295 -8.35 -20.44 4.42
N ASP A 296 -7.90 -21.60 3.92
CA ASP A 296 -8.05 -22.01 2.51
C ASP A 296 -7.30 -21.12 1.49
N SER A 297 -6.17 -20.54 1.89
CA SER A 297 -5.38 -19.69 1.00
C SER A 297 -4.48 -20.49 0.06
N THR A 298 -4.34 -20.00 -1.17
CA THR A 298 -3.41 -20.55 -2.17
C THR A 298 -2.42 -19.48 -2.64
N TYR A 299 -1.14 -19.78 -2.59
CA TYR A 299 -0.07 -18.99 -3.19
C TYR A 299 0.53 -19.71 -4.39
N THR A 300 0.54 -19.09 -5.57
CA THR A 300 1.20 -19.60 -6.78
C THR A 300 2.38 -18.72 -7.18
N GLY A 301 3.59 -19.23 -7.03
CA GLY A 301 4.80 -18.48 -7.39
C GLY A 301 6.08 -19.13 -6.88
N LYS A 302 7.22 -18.52 -7.23
CA LYS A 302 8.54 -18.86 -6.65
C LYS A 302 9.01 -17.79 -5.69
N THR A 303 9.91 -18.15 -4.78
CA THR A 303 10.53 -17.23 -3.83
C THR A 303 12.02 -17.08 -4.06
N SER A 304 12.59 -15.93 -3.73
CA SER A 304 14.04 -15.71 -3.82
C SER A 304 14.54 -14.78 -2.72
N ILE A 305 15.67 -15.15 -2.12
CA ILE A 305 16.45 -14.28 -1.23
C ILE A 305 17.64 -13.76 -2.04
N VAL A 306 17.66 -12.45 -2.31
CA VAL A 306 18.71 -11.81 -3.13
C VAL A 306 19.70 -11.04 -2.28
N ALA A 307 20.98 -11.02 -2.67
CA ALA A 307 21.98 -10.22 -1.96
C ALA A 307 21.70 -8.73 -2.17
N ASN A 308 21.60 -7.97 -1.09
CA ASN A 308 21.68 -6.52 -1.18
C ASN A 308 23.16 -6.13 -1.34
N LYS A 309 23.50 -5.48 -2.44
CA LYS A 309 24.89 -5.13 -2.80
C LYS A 309 25.57 -4.15 -1.83
N TYR A 310 24.82 -3.51 -0.95
CA TYR A 310 25.32 -2.57 0.04
C TYR A 310 25.24 -3.11 1.47
N ALA A 311 24.84 -4.38 1.63
CA ALA A 311 24.77 -5.01 2.94
C ALA A 311 26.17 -5.20 3.54
N THR A 312 26.35 -4.74 4.76
CA THR A 312 27.42 -5.22 5.66
C THR A 312 26.97 -6.50 6.37
N SER A 313 27.91 -7.26 6.92
CA SER A 313 27.58 -8.46 7.71
C SER A 313 26.61 -8.18 8.86
N SER A 314 26.71 -7.01 9.51
CA SER A 314 25.83 -6.60 10.61
C SER A 314 24.44 -6.11 10.18
N SER A 315 24.29 -5.73 8.91
CA SER A 315 23.00 -5.26 8.37
C SER A 315 22.11 -6.38 7.83
N LYS A 316 22.68 -7.58 7.62
CA LYS A 316 21.93 -8.69 7.05
C LYS A 316 20.87 -9.19 8.01
N SER A 317 19.65 -9.36 7.50
CA SER A 317 18.58 -10.03 8.22
C SER A 317 18.96 -11.49 8.45
N LYS A 318 18.71 -11.99 9.67
CA LYS A 318 18.88 -13.42 10.01
C LYS A 318 17.76 -14.27 9.40
N THR A 319 16.58 -13.68 9.18
CA THR A 319 15.39 -14.36 8.65
C THR A 319 14.77 -13.59 7.48
N PRO A 320 15.47 -13.46 6.33
CA PRO A 320 14.93 -12.73 5.18
C PRO A 320 13.56 -13.21 4.72
N LEU A 321 13.29 -14.52 4.72
CA LEU A 321 11.99 -15.01 4.27
C LEU A 321 11.52 -16.20 5.09
N THR A 322 10.34 -16.08 5.69
CA THR A 322 9.60 -17.18 6.31
C THR A 322 8.29 -17.39 5.56
N ILE A 323 8.01 -18.62 5.17
CA ILE A 323 6.71 -19.04 4.63
C ILE A 323 6.05 -19.97 5.65
N SER A 324 4.80 -19.70 6.02
CA SER A 324 3.96 -20.58 6.83
C SER A 324 2.73 -20.97 6.04
N VAL A 325 2.53 -22.28 5.83
CA VAL A 325 1.38 -22.86 5.13
C VAL A 325 0.46 -23.51 6.15
N GLY A 326 -0.76 -22.99 6.30
CA GLY A 326 -1.78 -23.53 7.19
C GLY A 326 -2.36 -24.87 6.71
N SER A 327 -3.10 -25.54 7.59
CA SER A 327 -3.59 -26.93 7.44
C SER A 327 -4.52 -27.17 6.25
N ASN A 328 -5.14 -26.13 5.72
CA ASN A 328 -6.00 -26.19 4.54
C ASN A 328 -5.49 -25.29 3.40
N SER A 329 -4.26 -24.80 3.51
CA SER A 329 -3.66 -23.86 2.57
C SER A 329 -2.61 -24.53 1.69
N LYS A 330 -2.32 -23.89 0.56
CA LYS A 330 -1.46 -24.47 -0.48
C LYS A 330 -0.43 -23.47 -1.01
N TRP A 331 0.80 -23.92 -1.17
CA TRP A 331 1.80 -23.27 -2.01
C TRP A 331 2.03 -24.07 -3.29
N ILE A 332 1.62 -23.50 -4.41
CA ILE A 332 1.90 -23.98 -5.76
C ILE A 332 3.23 -23.35 -6.24
N VAL A 333 4.29 -24.13 -6.21
CA VAL A 333 5.65 -23.72 -6.58
C VAL A 333 5.80 -23.72 -8.10
N THR A 334 6.24 -22.59 -8.66
CA THR A 334 6.40 -22.41 -10.11
C THR A 334 7.87 -22.38 -10.56
N GLY A 335 8.79 -22.78 -9.68
CA GLY A 335 10.22 -22.74 -9.92
C GLY A 335 11.02 -22.95 -8.63
N ASN A 336 12.32 -23.23 -8.79
CA ASN A 336 13.23 -23.38 -7.65
C ASN A 336 13.16 -22.15 -6.74
N SER A 337 12.96 -22.41 -5.46
CA SER A 337 12.62 -21.40 -4.46
C SER A 337 13.58 -21.45 -3.30
N THR A 338 13.80 -20.30 -2.67
CA THR A 338 14.63 -20.19 -1.46
C THR A 338 13.88 -19.45 -0.37
N VAL A 339 13.90 -20.00 0.83
CA VAL A 339 13.37 -19.41 2.06
C VAL A 339 14.39 -19.59 3.19
N THR A 340 14.27 -18.78 4.24
CA THR A 340 15.01 -19.03 5.48
C THR A 340 14.30 -20.09 6.29
N ASN A 341 13.03 -19.84 6.63
CA ASN A 341 12.23 -20.78 7.43
C ASN A 341 10.98 -21.19 6.65
N LEU A 342 10.60 -22.46 6.80
CA LEU A 342 9.41 -23.03 6.21
C LEU A 342 8.63 -23.78 7.28
N ASN A 343 7.40 -23.34 7.54
CA ASN A 343 6.49 -23.99 8.48
C ASN A 343 5.33 -24.59 7.68
N LEU A 344 5.12 -25.89 7.79
CA LEU A 344 4.05 -26.61 7.10
C LEU A 344 3.15 -27.25 8.17
N ALA A 345 1.93 -26.75 8.32
CA ALA A 345 0.96 -27.38 9.21
C ALA A 345 0.42 -28.68 8.59
N ASP A 346 -0.01 -29.61 9.42
CA ASP A 346 -0.67 -30.85 9.05
C ASP A 346 -1.89 -30.56 8.16
N GLY A 347 -1.91 -31.19 6.97
CA GLY A 347 -2.91 -30.96 5.92
C GLY A 347 -2.53 -29.88 4.90
N GLY A 348 -1.57 -29.00 5.22
CA GLY A 348 -1.06 -28.01 4.27
C GLY A 348 -0.27 -28.65 3.13
N GLU A 349 -0.28 -28.03 1.96
CA GLU A 349 0.33 -28.60 0.75
C GLU A 349 1.38 -27.70 0.10
N ILE A 350 2.48 -28.32 -0.36
CA ILE A 350 3.50 -27.68 -1.21
C ILE A 350 3.70 -28.56 -2.44
N VAL A 351 3.17 -28.09 -3.57
CA VAL A 351 3.08 -28.85 -4.84
C VAL A 351 3.45 -27.96 -6.02
N ASP A 352 3.62 -28.51 -7.22
CA ASP A 352 3.66 -27.72 -8.46
C ASP A 352 2.27 -27.58 -9.10
N SER A 353 2.22 -26.98 -10.30
CA SER A 353 0.98 -26.75 -11.05
C SER A 353 0.24 -28.03 -11.45
N GLN A 354 0.91 -29.17 -11.48
CA GLN A 354 0.37 -30.48 -11.81
C GLN A 354 -0.06 -31.25 -10.54
N GLY A 355 0.15 -30.66 -9.35
CA GLY A 355 -0.13 -31.31 -8.07
C GLY A 355 0.99 -32.24 -7.59
N ASN A 356 2.15 -32.26 -8.27
CA ASN A 356 3.26 -33.08 -7.83
C ASN A 356 3.90 -32.49 -6.57
N LYS A 357 4.21 -33.35 -5.60
CA LYS A 357 4.90 -32.95 -4.37
C LYS A 357 6.26 -32.34 -4.69
N VAL A 358 6.60 -31.24 -4.04
CA VAL A 358 7.88 -30.53 -4.24
C VAL A 358 8.95 -31.07 -3.31
N THR A 359 10.19 -31.16 -3.79
CA THR A 359 11.34 -31.56 -2.97
C THR A 359 11.74 -30.44 -2.03
N ILE A 360 11.92 -30.74 -0.73
CA ILE A 360 12.38 -29.77 0.28
C ILE A 360 13.79 -30.15 0.73
N ILE A 361 14.70 -29.20 0.58
CA ILE A 361 16.11 -29.32 0.99
C ILE A 361 16.34 -28.35 2.14
N ALA A 362 16.48 -28.87 3.36
CA ALA A 362 16.77 -28.08 4.55
C ALA A 362 18.21 -28.34 5.02
N ASN A 363 18.99 -27.27 5.20
CA ASN A 363 20.38 -27.36 5.67
C ASN A 363 21.24 -28.36 4.87
N GLY A 364 21.06 -28.37 3.54
CA GLY A 364 21.80 -29.24 2.61
C GLY A 364 21.31 -30.70 2.55
N LYS A 365 20.30 -31.08 3.32
CA LYS A 365 19.72 -32.43 3.32
C LYS A 365 18.32 -32.41 2.72
N THR A 366 17.99 -33.42 1.92
CA THR A 366 16.61 -33.63 1.46
C THR A 366 15.78 -34.12 2.63
N VAL A 367 14.87 -33.28 3.14
CA VAL A 367 13.96 -33.59 4.25
C VAL A 367 12.59 -34.03 3.74
N GLN A 368 12.27 -33.73 2.49
CA GLN A 368 11.11 -34.23 1.79
C GLN A 368 11.47 -34.49 0.34
N LYS A 369 11.29 -35.72 -0.15
CA LYS A 369 11.44 -36.05 -1.57
C LYS A 369 10.10 -35.81 -2.29
N GLY A 370 10.16 -35.10 -3.41
CA GLY A 370 9.02 -34.83 -4.28
C GLY A 370 9.21 -35.41 -5.69
N THR A 371 8.14 -35.44 -6.47
CA THR A 371 8.14 -35.82 -7.91
C THR A 371 8.17 -34.60 -8.83
N SER A 372 7.96 -33.40 -8.31
CA SER A 372 8.11 -32.15 -9.06
C SER A 372 9.55 -31.94 -9.53
N SER A 373 9.73 -31.27 -10.68
CA SER A 373 11.03 -30.79 -11.15
C SER A 373 11.61 -29.66 -10.31
N TYR A 374 10.82 -29.09 -9.38
CA TYR A 374 11.24 -27.97 -8.54
C TYR A 374 11.65 -28.41 -7.14
N ALA A 375 12.52 -27.59 -6.53
CA ALA A 375 12.91 -27.73 -5.14
C ALA A 375 12.75 -26.42 -4.35
N VAL A 376 12.44 -26.55 -3.07
CA VAL A 376 12.49 -25.46 -2.08
C VAL A 376 13.71 -25.67 -1.20
N THR A 377 14.65 -24.72 -1.26
CA THR A 377 15.81 -24.68 -0.36
C THR A 377 15.49 -23.86 0.88
N VAL A 378 15.58 -24.49 2.04
CA VAL A 378 15.37 -23.92 3.37
C VAL A 378 16.73 -23.73 4.04
N LYS A 379 17.11 -22.47 4.28
CA LYS A 379 18.43 -22.12 4.86
C LYS A 379 18.49 -22.22 6.39
N GLY A 380 17.34 -22.26 7.05
CA GLY A 380 17.17 -22.30 8.50
C GLY A 380 16.30 -23.48 8.91
N SER A 381 15.18 -23.23 9.56
CA SER A 381 14.31 -24.28 10.08
C SER A 381 13.24 -24.71 9.06
N PHE A 382 13.06 -26.02 8.92
CA PHE A 382 11.86 -26.61 8.36
C PHE A 382 11.09 -27.29 9.50
N THR A 383 9.83 -26.89 9.72
CA THR A 383 8.96 -27.49 10.74
C THR A 383 7.68 -28.04 10.11
N THR A 384 7.26 -29.19 10.62
CA THR A 384 6.00 -29.85 10.29
C THR A 384 5.25 -30.09 11.60
N ASN A 385 4.03 -29.58 11.72
CA ASN A 385 3.27 -29.57 12.97
C ASN A 385 1.83 -29.99 12.79
#